data_AF-A0A9Q1FDZ3-F1
#
_entry.id   AF-A0A9Q1FDZ3-F1
#
_cell.length_a   1.000
_cell.length_b   1.000
_cell.length_c   1.000
_cell.angle_alpha   90.00
_cell.angle_beta   90.00
_cell.angle_gamma   90.00
#
_symmetry.space_group_name_H-M   'P 1'
#
loop_
_entity.id
_entity.type
_entity.pdbx_description
1 polymer ?
#
loop_
_entity_poly.entity_id
_entity_poly.type
_entity_poly.pdbx_seq_one_letter_code
_entity_poly.pdbx_strand_id
1 'polypeptide(L)'
;MKMNVAYCIAKEELPFNKFKPLILLCKKNGADISPSYDNHVRCGEMIETIADEMKSDLAEEIGGSRYLSVMIDGDTDASNKECEMVYVRSDFENFLHLAEILFVMPISSAQCERGFSVQNRIKNTTRSSLHVSTAEDLIRISTEGCPLEQFNPSHVAAKWLSSSKRARRPNMKKWPADMLDL
;
A
#
# COMPACT_ATOMS: atom_id res chain seq x y z
N MET A 1 -15.71 3.18 4.04
CA MET A 1 -15.86 2.32 2.83
C MET A 1 -14.88 2.57 1.64
N LYS A 2 -14.73 3.78 1.07
CA LYS A 2 -13.88 3.99 -0.14
C LYS A 2 -12.41 3.63 0.02
N MET A 3 -11.83 3.91 1.18
CA MET A 3 -10.46 3.52 1.51
C MET A 3 -10.29 2.00 1.50
N ASN A 4 -11.26 1.23 1.99
CA ASN A 4 -11.22 -0.24 1.94
C ASN A 4 -11.21 -0.75 0.50
N VAL A 5 -11.98 -0.11 -0.40
CA VAL A 5 -11.98 -0.48 -1.82
C VAL A 5 -10.66 -0.10 -2.50
N ALA A 6 -10.08 1.05 -2.18
CA ALA A 6 -8.77 1.45 -2.69
C ALA A 6 -7.66 0.52 -2.19
N TYR A 7 -7.70 0.15 -0.91
CA TYR A 7 -6.81 -0.84 -0.30
C TYR A 7 -6.97 -2.20 -0.98
N CYS A 8 -8.20 -2.68 -1.18
CA CYS A 8 -8.50 -3.93 -1.88
C CYS A 8 -7.90 -3.94 -3.29
N ILE A 9 -8.00 -2.83 -4.02
CA ILE A 9 -7.40 -2.71 -5.35
C ILE A 9 -5.87 -2.86 -5.30
N ALA A 10 -5.22 -2.20 -4.34
CA ALA A 10 -3.78 -2.31 -4.20
C ALA A 10 -3.36 -3.71 -3.72
N LYS A 11 -4.04 -4.25 -2.72
CA LYS A 11 -3.74 -5.53 -2.08
C LYS A 11 -3.94 -6.73 -3.00
N GLU A 12 -5.00 -6.70 -3.81
CA GLU A 12 -5.32 -7.75 -4.80
C GLU A 12 -4.79 -7.41 -6.20
N GLU A 13 -3.94 -6.37 -6.32
CA GLU A 13 -3.25 -5.96 -7.56
C GLU A 13 -4.22 -5.70 -8.74
N LEU A 14 -5.41 -5.21 -8.44
CA LEU A 14 -6.46 -4.97 -9.43
C LEU A 14 -6.17 -3.71 -10.25
N PRO A 15 -6.65 -3.64 -11.51
CA PRO A 15 -6.57 -2.40 -12.29
C PRO A 15 -7.37 -1.26 -11.64
N PHE A 16 -6.83 -0.04 -11.64
CA PHE A 16 -7.48 1.16 -11.07
C PHE A 16 -8.86 1.45 -11.65
N ASN A 17 -9.12 1.03 -12.90
CA ASN A 17 -10.43 1.18 -13.53
C ASN A 17 -11.53 0.31 -12.86
N LYS A 18 -11.16 -0.65 -12.00
CA LYS A 18 -12.08 -1.44 -11.18
C LYS A 18 -12.63 -0.68 -9.98
N PHE A 19 -12.02 0.44 -9.60
CA PHE A 19 -12.48 1.25 -8.46
C PHE A 19 -13.94 1.68 -8.59
N LYS A 20 -14.30 2.28 -9.73
CA LYS A 20 -15.68 2.72 -9.95
C LYS A 20 -16.69 1.56 -9.97
N PRO A 21 -16.48 0.47 -10.74
CA PRO A 21 -17.32 -0.72 -10.67
C PRO A 21 -17.49 -1.30 -9.25
N LEU A 22 -16.42 -1.38 -8.46
CA LEU A 22 -16.48 -1.92 -7.09
C LEU A 22 -17.28 -1.03 -6.15
N ILE A 23 -17.10 0.30 -6.24
CA ILE A 23 -17.93 1.25 -5.48
C ILE A 23 -19.41 1.14 -5.84
N LEU A 24 -19.74 0.99 -7.13
CA LEU A 24 -21.12 0.77 -7.57
C LEU A 24 -21.69 -0.55 -7.05
N LEU A 25 -20.88 -1.60 -6.98
CA LEU A 25 -21.27 -2.89 -6.40
C LEU A 25 -21.58 -2.78 -4.90
N CYS A 26 -20.71 -2.12 -4.13
CA CYS A 26 -20.97 -1.86 -2.71
C CYS A 26 -22.27 -1.08 -2.51
N LYS A 27 -22.53 -0.07 -3.33
CA LYS A 27 -23.79 0.69 -3.31
C LYS A 27 -25.01 -0.18 -3.62
N LYS A 28 -24.90 -1.07 -4.61
CA LYS A 28 -25.96 -2.04 -4.95
C LYS A 28 -26.24 -3.00 -3.79
N ASN A 29 -25.22 -3.35 -3.01
CA ASN A 29 -25.32 -4.20 -1.84
C ASN A 29 -25.78 -3.44 -0.57
N GLY A 30 -26.22 -2.19 -0.71
CA GLY A 30 -26.84 -1.42 0.38
C GLY A 30 -25.89 -0.52 1.16
N ALA A 31 -24.61 -0.42 0.77
CA ALA A 31 -23.72 0.56 1.38
C ALA A 31 -24.12 1.99 0.97
N ASP A 32 -24.28 2.88 1.94
CA ASP A 32 -24.48 4.31 1.66
C ASP A 32 -23.14 4.92 1.26
N ILE A 33 -22.91 5.08 -0.05
CA ILE A 33 -21.66 5.63 -0.58
C ILE A 33 -21.98 6.85 -1.43
N SER A 34 -21.35 7.97 -1.09
CA SER A 34 -21.48 9.20 -1.85
C SER A 34 -20.89 9.05 -3.26
N PRO A 35 -21.45 9.71 -4.29
CA PRO A 35 -20.92 9.66 -5.66
C PRO A 35 -19.61 10.45 -5.82
N SER A 36 -19.16 11.14 -4.77
CA SER A 36 -17.89 11.90 -4.82
C SER A 36 -16.71 10.96 -4.71
N TYR A 37 -15.62 11.28 -5.41
CA TYR A 37 -14.35 10.55 -5.33
C TYR A 37 -14.41 9.09 -5.82
N ASP A 38 -15.20 8.80 -6.87
CA ASP A 38 -15.41 7.46 -7.43
C ASP A 38 -14.54 7.17 -8.69
N ASN A 39 -13.40 7.84 -8.85
CA ASN A 39 -12.57 7.74 -10.06
C ASN A 39 -11.14 7.26 -9.78
N HIS A 40 -10.45 6.82 -10.83
CA HIS A 40 -9.11 6.25 -10.75
C HIS A 40 -8.05 7.22 -10.19
N VAL A 41 -8.19 8.52 -10.45
CA VAL A 41 -7.27 9.54 -9.89
C VAL A 41 -7.38 9.56 -8.37
N ARG A 42 -8.60 9.55 -7.84
CA ARG A 42 -8.84 9.51 -6.38
C ARG A 42 -8.44 8.18 -5.76
N CYS A 43 -8.62 7.08 -6.48
CA CYS A 43 -8.08 5.80 -6.07
C CYS A 43 -6.55 5.86 -5.90
N GLY A 44 -5.85 6.50 -6.84
CA GLY A 44 -4.40 6.73 -6.74
C GLY A 44 -4.01 7.54 -5.52
N GLU A 45 -4.64 8.70 -5.30
CA GLU A 45 -4.37 9.53 -4.11
C GLU A 45 -4.63 8.77 -2.80
N MET A 46 -5.65 7.90 -2.76
CA MET A 46 -5.96 7.06 -1.59
C MET A 46 -4.88 6.00 -1.37
N ILE A 47 -4.47 5.29 -2.42
CA ILE A 47 -3.40 4.27 -2.37
C ILE A 47 -2.07 4.90 -1.94
N GLU A 48 -1.71 6.05 -2.51
CA GLU A 48 -0.52 6.82 -2.12
C GLU A 48 -0.54 7.14 -0.62
N THR A 49 -1.68 7.60 -0.08
CA THR A 49 -1.76 7.94 1.35
C THR A 49 -1.69 6.70 2.26
N ILE A 50 -2.22 5.56 1.80
CA ILE A 50 -2.06 4.28 2.52
C ILE A 50 -0.58 3.85 2.52
N ALA A 51 0.07 3.88 1.37
CA ALA A 51 1.46 3.47 1.23
C ALA A 51 2.41 4.39 2.03
N ASP A 52 2.14 5.71 2.03
CA ASP A 52 2.86 6.69 2.83
C ASP A 52 2.72 6.42 4.33
N GLU A 53 1.54 6.02 4.79
CA GLU A 53 1.34 5.63 6.19
C GLU A 53 2.18 4.40 6.55
N MET A 54 2.09 3.33 5.75
CA MET A 54 2.90 2.12 5.96
C MET A 54 4.40 2.43 5.91
N LYS A 55 4.82 3.39 5.08
CA LYS A 55 6.21 3.85 5.01
C LYS A 55 6.62 4.63 6.25
N SER A 56 5.74 5.47 6.80
CA SER A 56 5.97 6.18 8.07
C SER A 56 6.12 5.18 9.21
N ASP A 57 5.22 4.20 9.33
CA ASP A 57 5.27 3.17 10.37
C ASP A 57 6.61 2.40 10.32
N LEU A 58 7.00 1.95 9.11
CA LEU A 58 8.28 1.27 8.91
C LEU A 58 9.49 2.17 9.24
N ALA A 59 9.44 3.46 8.91
CA ALA A 59 10.52 4.38 9.21
C ALA A 59 10.69 4.62 10.73
N GLU A 60 9.58 4.67 11.47
CA GLU A 60 9.60 4.75 12.93
C GLU A 60 10.15 3.47 13.58
N GLU A 61 9.74 2.30 13.09
CA GLU A 61 10.26 1.00 13.51
C GLU A 61 11.79 0.91 13.30
N ILE A 62 12.25 1.23 12.10
CA ILE A 62 13.68 1.27 11.77
C ILE A 62 14.43 2.26 12.66
N GLY A 63 13.86 3.46 12.89
CA GLY A 63 14.46 4.49 13.73
C GLY A 63 14.56 4.12 15.22
N GLY A 64 13.66 3.26 15.71
CA GLY A 64 13.67 2.74 17.09
C GLY A 64 14.54 1.50 17.28
N SER A 65 14.87 0.79 16.21
CA SER A 65 15.61 -0.46 16.26
C SER A 65 17.09 -0.27 16.63
N ARG A 66 17.64 -1.18 17.44
CA ARG A 66 19.08 -1.20 17.78
C ARG A 66 19.94 -1.90 16.75
N TYR A 67 19.36 -2.87 16.06
CA TYR A 67 20.01 -3.70 15.06
C TYR A 67 19.04 -3.87 13.89
N LEU A 68 19.61 -3.89 12.69
CA LEU A 68 18.89 -4.02 11.43
C LEU A 68 19.60 -5.05 10.56
N SER A 69 18.83 -5.81 9.80
CA SER A 69 19.33 -6.62 8.70
C SER A 69 18.79 -6.05 7.40
N VAL A 70 19.68 -5.88 6.41
CA VAL A 70 19.34 -5.33 5.09
C VAL A 70 19.71 -6.36 4.04
N MET A 71 18.75 -6.70 3.18
CA MET A 71 19.01 -7.42 1.94
C MET A 71 18.77 -6.50 0.75
N ILE A 72 19.67 -6.56 -0.21
CA ILE A 72 19.54 -5.86 -1.48
C ILE A 72 19.67 -6.92 -2.56
N ASP A 73 18.66 -7.01 -3.41
CA ASP A 73 18.64 -7.97 -4.52
C ASP A 73 18.17 -7.27 -5.80
N GLY A 74 18.75 -7.70 -6.92
CA GLY A 74 18.51 -7.08 -8.23
C GLY A 74 17.90 -8.07 -9.21
N ASP A 75 16.92 -7.64 -9.98
CA ASP A 75 16.38 -8.39 -11.13
C ASP A 75 16.15 -7.45 -12.31
N THR A 76 16.11 -8.03 -13.51
CA THR A 76 15.75 -7.32 -14.73
C THR A 76 14.26 -7.49 -14.96
N ASP A 77 13.50 -6.39 -14.93
CA ASP A 77 12.07 -6.46 -15.17
C ASP A 77 11.71 -6.78 -16.64
N ALA A 78 10.44 -7.10 -16.91
CA ALA A 78 9.95 -7.38 -18.27
C ALA A 78 10.13 -6.22 -19.27
N SER A 79 10.49 -5.02 -18.80
CA SER A 79 10.81 -3.84 -19.62
C SER A 79 12.32 -3.60 -19.80
N ASN A 80 13.16 -4.58 -19.42
CA ASN A 80 14.62 -4.49 -19.41
C ASN A 80 15.15 -3.33 -18.55
N LYS A 81 14.45 -2.97 -17.47
CA LYS A 81 14.94 -2.03 -16.48
C LYS A 81 15.49 -2.81 -15.29
N GLU A 82 16.72 -2.47 -14.90
CA GLU A 82 17.32 -2.91 -13.64
C GLU A 82 16.42 -2.44 -12.49
N CYS A 83 15.96 -3.38 -11.67
CA CYS A 83 15.18 -3.12 -10.48
C CYS A 83 15.93 -3.67 -9.28
N GLU A 84 16.08 -2.86 -8.25
CA GLU A 84 16.78 -3.22 -7.02
C GLU A 84 15.77 -3.16 -5.88
N MET A 85 15.56 -4.29 -5.21
CA MET A 85 14.65 -4.41 -4.08
C MET A 85 15.45 -4.41 -2.78
N VAL A 86 15.11 -3.50 -1.88
CA VAL A 86 15.74 -3.39 -0.56
C VAL A 86 14.76 -3.89 0.49
N TYR A 87 15.10 -4.99 1.15
CA TYR A 87 14.36 -5.53 2.29
C TYR A 87 15.07 -5.18 3.58
N VAL A 88 14.32 -4.65 4.55
CA VAL A 88 14.83 -4.31 5.87
C VAL A 88 14.04 -5.12 6.90
N ARG A 89 14.75 -5.75 7.83
CA ARG A 89 14.16 -6.40 9.01
C ARG A 89 14.69 -5.72 10.27
N SER A 90 13.78 -5.37 11.17
CA SER A 90 14.02 -4.73 12.48
C SER A 90 13.63 -5.68 13.63
N ASP A 91 13.73 -5.20 14.87
CA ASP A 91 13.30 -5.90 16.10
C ASP A 91 14.13 -7.10 16.56
N PHE A 92 15.45 -6.90 16.64
CA PHE A 92 16.34 -7.88 17.25
C PHE A 92 16.73 -7.43 18.67
N GLU A 93 16.14 -8.08 19.68
CA GLU A 93 16.29 -7.67 21.08
C GLU A 93 17.56 -8.17 21.78
N ASN A 94 18.16 -9.28 21.32
CA ASN A 94 19.24 -9.98 22.03
C ASN A 94 20.39 -10.45 21.11
N PHE A 95 21.59 -10.69 21.66
CA PHE A 95 22.73 -11.24 20.91
C PHE A 95 22.44 -12.61 20.25
N LEU A 96 21.55 -13.41 20.85
CA LEU A 96 21.06 -14.65 20.24
C LEU A 96 20.23 -14.40 18.98
N HIS A 97 19.49 -13.28 18.92
CA HIS A 97 18.86 -12.81 17.69
C HIS A 97 19.88 -12.26 16.70
N LEU A 98 21.07 -11.78 17.12
CA LEU A 98 22.15 -11.42 16.20
C LEU A 98 22.80 -12.67 15.57
N ALA A 99 22.94 -13.75 16.35
CA ALA A 99 23.30 -15.06 15.81
C ALA A 99 22.20 -15.61 14.91
N GLU A 100 20.92 -15.42 15.25
CA GLU A 100 19.80 -15.68 14.35
C GLU A 100 19.88 -14.80 13.10
N ILE A 101 20.19 -13.51 13.16
CA ILE A 101 20.45 -12.67 11.97
C ILE A 101 21.62 -13.22 11.15
N LEU A 102 22.65 -13.79 11.77
CA LEU A 102 23.81 -14.35 11.08
C LEU A 102 23.49 -15.70 10.40
N PHE A 103 22.64 -16.53 11.03
CA PHE A 103 22.20 -17.84 10.53
C PHE A 103 20.90 -17.80 9.70
N VAL A 104 20.14 -16.72 9.83
CA VAL A 104 18.92 -16.28 9.11
C VAL A 104 19.24 -15.00 8.33
N MET A 105 20.51 -14.72 8.05
CA MET A 105 20.91 -13.94 6.88
C MET A 105 20.12 -14.56 5.73
N PRO A 106 19.56 -13.76 4.82
CA PRO A 106 18.35 -14.21 4.17
C PRO A 106 18.72 -15.21 3.06
N ILE A 107 18.71 -16.49 3.45
CA ILE A 107 18.87 -17.64 2.55
C ILE A 107 17.70 -17.72 1.56
N SER A 108 16.63 -16.96 1.80
CA SER A 108 15.51 -16.92 0.88
C SER A 108 15.50 -15.62 0.08
N SER A 109 16.17 -15.67 -1.07
CA SER A 109 15.80 -14.85 -2.24
C SER A 109 14.29 -14.90 -2.52
N ALA A 110 13.56 -15.90 -1.99
CA ALA A 110 12.10 -15.97 -2.09
C ALA A 110 11.38 -14.68 -1.69
N GLN A 111 11.89 -13.89 -0.73
CA GLN A 111 11.28 -12.58 -0.43
C GLN A 111 11.40 -11.63 -1.63
N CYS A 112 12.61 -11.52 -2.17
CA CYS A 112 12.91 -10.75 -3.38
C CYS A 112 12.14 -11.28 -4.59
N GLU A 113 12.15 -12.59 -4.84
CA GLU A 113 11.38 -13.27 -5.89
C GLU A 113 9.88 -13.00 -5.75
N ARG A 114 9.33 -12.95 -4.53
CA ARG A 114 7.94 -12.56 -4.29
C ARG A 114 7.69 -11.10 -4.68
N GLY A 115 8.56 -10.18 -4.27
CA GLY A 115 8.49 -8.77 -4.68
C GLY A 115 8.59 -8.59 -6.19
N PHE A 116 9.52 -9.27 -6.86
CA PHE A 116 9.65 -9.26 -8.32
C PHE A 116 8.45 -9.90 -9.01
N SER A 117 7.88 -10.97 -8.45
CA SER A 117 6.64 -11.57 -8.95
C SER A 117 5.45 -10.60 -8.86
N VAL A 118 5.30 -9.91 -7.73
CA VAL A 118 4.29 -8.85 -7.52
C VAL A 118 4.48 -7.72 -8.53
N GLN A 119 5.71 -7.22 -8.67
CA GLN A 119 6.06 -6.19 -9.65
C GLN A 119 5.69 -6.61 -11.08
N ASN A 120 6.05 -7.85 -11.47
CA ASN A 120 5.74 -8.39 -12.79
C ASN A 120 4.22 -8.49 -12.99
N ARG A 121 3.45 -8.91 -11.99
CA ARG A 121 1.99 -8.91 -12.06
C ARG A 121 1.44 -7.49 -12.19
N ILE A 122 1.87 -6.54 -11.39
CA ILE A 122 1.37 -5.16 -11.42
C ILE A 122 1.66 -4.51 -12.80
N LYS A 123 2.88 -4.64 -13.31
CA LYS A 123 3.29 -4.08 -14.61
C LYS A 123 2.61 -4.78 -15.80
N ASN A 124 2.39 -6.10 -15.74
CA ASN A 124 1.81 -6.85 -16.85
C ASN A 124 0.28 -6.87 -16.85
N THR A 125 -0.36 -6.97 -15.68
CA THR A 125 -1.83 -7.07 -15.51
C THR A 125 -2.53 -5.81 -15.99
N THR A 126 -1.92 -4.64 -15.79
CA THR A 126 -2.56 -3.36 -16.12
C THR A 126 -2.27 -2.87 -17.53
N ARG A 127 -1.28 -3.44 -18.27
CA ARG A 127 -0.74 -2.92 -19.55
C ARG A 127 -0.57 -1.39 -19.55
N SER A 128 -0.42 -0.80 -18.36
CA SER A 128 -0.38 0.62 -18.15
C SER A 128 1.04 0.99 -17.77
N SER A 129 1.57 2.01 -18.42
CA SER A 129 2.81 2.64 -17.99
C SER A 129 2.53 3.37 -16.68
N LEU A 130 2.73 2.69 -15.55
CA LEU A 130 2.61 3.28 -14.22
C LEU A 130 3.87 4.09 -13.91
N HIS A 131 3.71 5.16 -13.13
CA HIS A 131 4.85 5.85 -12.56
C HIS A 131 5.55 4.95 -11.55
N VAL A 132 6.87 5.11 -11.39
CA VAL A 132 7.68 4.29 -10.49
C VAL A 132 7.15 4.35 -9.06
N SER A 133 6.85 5.55 -8.55
CA SER A 133 6.28 5.71 -7.20
C SER A 133 4.97 4.95 -7.02
N THR A 134 4.06 5.00 -8.00
CA THR A 134 2.80 4.26 -7.92
C THR A 134 3.01 2.74 -7.93
N ALA A 135 4.02 2.26 -8.67
CA ALA A 135 4.38 0.85 -8.64
C ALA A 135 4.96 0.45 -7.27
N GLU A 136 5.81 1.29 -6.67
CA GLU A 136 6.36 1.08 -5.32
C GLU A 136 5.24 1.04 -4.26
N ASP A 137 4.27 1.96 -4.33
CA ASP A 137 3.13 2.01 -3.42
C ASP A 137 2.29 0.71 -3.47
N LEU A 138 2.01 0.24 -4.69
CA LEU A 138 1.26 -1.00 -4.92
C LEU A 138 2.04 -2.23 -4.45
N ILE A 139 3.35 -2.30 -4.75
CA ILE A 139 4.21 -3.41 -4.30
C ILE A 139 4.20 -3.47 -2.78
N ARG A 140 4.41 -2.33 -2.10
CA ARG A 140 4.41 -2.22 -0.63
C ARG A 140 3.10 -2.73 -0.02
N ILE A 141 1.95 -2.29 -0.54
CA ILE A 141 0.64 -2.71 -0.02
C ILE A 141 0.38 -4.20 -0.31
N SER A 142 0.71 -4.68 -1.51
CA SER A 142 0.52 -6.08 -1.88
C SER A 142 1.38 -7.02 -1.01
N THR A 143 2.66 -6.71 -0.79
CA THR A 143 3.56 -7.57 -0.02
C THR A 143 3.35 -7.46 1.49
N GLU A 144 3.39 -6.24 2.04
CA GLU A 144 3.44 -6.00 3.50
C GLU A 144 2.08 -5.63 4.10
N GLY A 145 1.08 -5.31 3.29
CA GLY A 145 -0.24 -4.93 3.80
C GLY A 145 -0.89 -6.04 4.62
N CYS A 146 -1.65 -5.67 5.65
CA CYS A 146 -2.48 -6.62 6.39
C CYS A 146 -3.57 -7.28 5.51
N PRO A 147 -4.15 -8.42 5.92
CA PRO A 147 -5.31 -9.00 5.24
C PRO A 147 -6.48 -8.01 5.13
N LEU A 148 -7.33 -8.16 4.12
CA LEU A 148 -8.45 -7.24 3.84
C LEU A 148 -9.40 -7.10 5.04
N GLU A 149 -9.57 -8.17 5.82
CA GLU A 149 -10.45 -8.21 7.00
C GLU A 149 -9.90 -7.40 8.19
N GLN A 150 -8.58 -7.18 8.23
CA GLN A 150 -7.89 -6.51 9.34
C GLN A 150 -7.57 -5.05 9.03
N PHE A 151 -7.72 -4.63 7.77
CA PHE A 151 -7.41 -3.28 7.35
C PHE A 151 -8.39 -2.28 7.98
N ASN A 152 -7.85 -1.38 8.82
CA ASN A 152 -8.61 -0.29 9.40
C ASN A 152 -8.35 1.02 8.64
N PRO A 153 -9.33 1.56 7.90
CA PRO A 153 -9.14 2.77 7.11
C PRO A 153 -9.15 4.05 7.95
N SER A 154 -9.56 4.04 9.22
CA SER A 154 -9.89 5.26 9.97
C SER A 154 -8.74 6.26 10.05
N HIS A 155 -7.53 5.78 10.38
CA HIS A 155 -6.35 6.64 10.52
C HIS A 155 -5.95 7.27 9.17
N VAL A 156 -5.85 6.43 8.15
CA VAL A 156 -5.46 6.84 6.80
C VAL A 156 -6.51 7.75 6.16
N ALA A 157 -7.80 7.50 6.40
CA ALA A 157 -8.89 8.35 5.92
C ALA A 157 -8.80 9.76 6.53
N ALA A 158 -8.52 9.86 7.82
CA ALA A 158 -8.31 11.15 8.48
C ALA A 158 -7.09 11.89 7.90
N LYS A 159 -5.97 11.18 7.71
CA LYS A 159 -4.75 11.72 7.09
C LYS A 159 -5.03 12.23 5.66
N TRP A 160 -5.65 11.42 4.81
CA TRP A 160 -6.01 11.79 3.44
C TRP A 160 -6.92 13.02 3.36
N LEU A 161 -7.88 13.13 4.28
CA LEU A 161 -8.77 14.30 4.34
C LEU A 161 -8.02 15.57 4.75
N SER A 162 -7.09 15.45 5.71
CA SER A 162 -6.26 16.58 6.15
C SER A 162 -5.22 17.01 5.11
N SER A 163 -4.66 16.07 4.35
CA SER A 163 -3.66 16.31 3.31
C SER A 163 -4.27 16.77 1.99
N SER A 164 -5.56 16.50 1.76
CA SER A 164 -6.28 16.95 0.58
C SER A 164 -6.19 18.48 0.47
N LYS A 165 -5.57 18.96 -0.61
CA LYS A 165 -5.39 20.39 -0.99
C LYS A 165 -6.71 21.20 -1.10
N ARG A 166 -7.85 20.64 -0.70
CA ARG A 166 -9.22 21.18 -0.74
C ARG A 166 -9.85 21.41 0.64
N ALA A 167 -9.07 21.78 1.66
CA ALA A 167 -9.54 22.59 2.80
C ALA A 167 -10.18 23.96 2.38
N ARG A 168 -10.45 24.18 1.08
CA ARG A 168 -11.02 25.41 0.47
C ARG A 168 -12.55 25.38 0.30
N ARG A 169 -13.30 24.51 0.98
CA ARG A 169 -14.78 24.58 1.02
C ARG A 169 -15.28 24.86 2.44
N PRO A 170 -15.32 26.15 2.86
CA PRO A 170 -15.73 26.55 4.21
C PRO A 170 -17.16 26.13 4.61
N ASN A 171 -17.97 25.62 3.69
CA ASN A 171 -19.36 25.21 3.93
C ASN A 171 -19.60 23.68 3.86
N MET A 172 -18.58 22.82 3.79
CA MET A 172 -18.80 21.39 4.08
C MET A 172 -18.93 21.20 5.60
N LYS A 173 -20.14 21.42 6.10
CA LYS A 173 -20.43 21.42 7.55
C LYS A 173 -20.57 20.04 8.18
N LYS A 174 -20.59 18.93 7.43
CA LYS A 174 -20.60 17.57 8.00
C LYS A 174 -19.88 16.58 7.09
N TRP A 175 -19.03 15.78 7.72
CA TRP A 175 -18.41 14.56 7.22
C TRP A 175 -19.48 13.66 6.62
N PRO A 176 -19.32 13.12 5.40
CA PRO A 176 -20.21 12.07 4.95
C PRO A 176 -19.83 10.82 5.74
N ALA A 177 -20.83 10.23 6.42
CA ALA A 177 -20.65 9.10 7.32
C ALA A 177 -19.97 7.90 6.60
N ASP A 178 -20.16 7.79 5.28
CA ASP A 178 -19.55 6.80 4.38
C ASP A 178 -18.01 6.70 4.39
N MET A 179 -17.31 7.74 4.86
CA MET A 179 -15.85 7.76 4.99
C MET A 179 -15.36 7.29 6.37
N LEU A 180 -16.18 7.37 7.40
CA LEU A 180 -15.85 7.02 8.79
C LEU A 180 -16.58 5.76 9.28
N ASP A 181 -17.60 5.31 8.56
CA ASP A 181 -18.35 4.11 8.90
C ASP A 181 -17.53 2.86 8.51
N LEU A 182 -17.29 2.08 9.58
CA LEU A 182 -16.57 0.81 9.74
C LEU A 182 -16.49 -0.06 8.47
#